data_AF-A0A2V7J1L7-F1
#
_entry.id   AF-A0A2V7J1L7-F1
#
_cell.length_a   1.000
_cell.length_b   1.000
_cell.length_c   1.000
_cell.angle_alpha   90.00
_cell.angle_beta   90.00
_cell.angle_gamma   90.00
#
_symmetry.space_group_name_H-M   'P 1'
#
loop_
_entity.id
_entity.type
_entity.pdbx_description
1 polymer ?
#
loop_
_entity_poly.entity_id
_entity_poly.type
_entity_poly.pdbx_seq_one_letter_code
_entity_poly.pdbx_strand_id
1 'polypeptide(L)'
;MAAVAALALLAVKKDAGGGVAHPDPRPGVTAERVLPPSMVPSTPGATEAYAAARTAPGVLDGLYCHCDCAKHFGHRSLLTCFESDHGGRCDICMGEALLASQLASQGGSLEDIRRAIDRRFGT
;
A
#
# COMPACT_ATOMS: atom_id res chain seq x y z
N MET A 1 10.97 -56.36 -8.28
CA MET A 1 10.18 -55.28 -8.91
C MET A 1 9.95 -54.22 -7.85
N ALA A 2 10.60 -53.07 -7.98
CA ALA A 2 10.61 -52.01 -6.97
C ALA A 2 9.36 -51.14 -7.13
N ALA A 3 8.55 -51.04 -6.07
CA ALA A 3 7.45 -50.08 -5.99
C ALA A 3 8.00 -48.80 -5.35
N VAL A 4 8.10 -47.73 -6.14
CA VAL A 4 8.49 -46.40 -5.66
C VAL A 4 7.20 -45.67 -5.29
N ALA A 5 6.94 -45.52 -3.98
CA ALA A 5 5.83 -44.72 -3.49
C ALA A 5 6.24 -43.25 -3.54
N ALA A 6 5.65 -42.48 -4.47
CA ALA A 6 5.80 -41.04 -4.52
C ALA A 6 4.90 -40.40 -3.46
N LEU A 7 5.49 -39.90 -2.37
CA LEU A 7 4.82 -39.01 -1.42
C LEU A 7 4.58 -37.65 -2.09
N ALA A 8 3.34 -37.39 -2.48
CA ALA A 8 2.89 -36.06 -2.84
C ALA A 8 2.85 -35.18 -1.59
N LEU A 9 3.86 -34.33 -1.41
CA LEU A 9 3.85 -33.25 -0.43
C LEU A 9 2.81 -32.21 -0.88
N LEU A 10 1.62 -32.27 -0.30
CA LEU A 10 0.64 -31.18 -0.37
C LEU A 10 1.23 -29.99 0.40
N ALA A 11 1.78 -29.03 -0.34
CA ALA A 11 2.15 -27.73 0.20
C ALA A 11 0.85 -26.98 0.57
N VAL A 12 0.47 -27.05 1.85
CA VAL A 12 -0.57 -26.18 2.41
C VAL A 12 0.00 -24.77 2.43
N LYS A 13 -0.47 -23.93 1.50
CA LYS A 13 -0.22 -22.49 1.54
C LYS A 13 -0.85 -21.99 2.84
N LYS A 14 -0.02 -21.62 3.81
CA LYS A 14 -0.47 -21.12 5.10
C LYS A 14 -1.11 -19.76 4.85
N ASP A 15 -2.43 -19.72 4.74
CA ASP A 15 -3.16 -18.46 4.71
C ASP A 15 -2.84 -17.70 6.00
N ALA A 16 -2.13 -16.58 5.84
CA ALA A 16 -1.91 -15.61 6.90
C ALA A 16 -3.23 -14.85 7.13
N GLY A 17 -4.24 -15.58 7.59
CA GLY A 17 -5.56 -15.06 7.92
C GLY A 17 -5.50 -14.26 9.21
N GLY A 18 -5.70 -12.95 9.08
CA GLY A 18 -5.75 -11.99 10.20
C GLY A 18 -5.45 -10.53 9.81
N GLY A 19 -5.15 -10.23 8.55
CA GLY A 19 -4.86 -8.86 8.07
C GLY A 19 -6.05 -8.16 7.42
N VAL A 20 -5.98 -6.83 7.33
CA VAL A 20 -6.94 -6.01 6.57
C VAL A 20 -6.90 -6.38 5.08
N ALA A 21 -8.06 -6.30 4.41
CA ALA A 21 -8.14 -6.58 2.99
C ALA A 21 -7.58 -5.40 2.17
N HIS A 22 -6.42 -5.61 1.55
CA HIS A 22 -5.85 -4.67 0.60
C HIS A 22 -6.52 -4.80 -0.78
N PRO A 23 -6.83 -3.69 -1.47
CA PRO A 23 -7.31 -3.76 -2.85
C PRO A 23 -6.19 -4.19 -3.79
N ASP A 24 -6.53 -4.80 -4.93
CA ASP A 24 -5.57 -4.97 -6.01
C ASP A 24 -5.34 -3.66 -6.77
N PRO A 25 -4.12 -3.36 -7.24
CA PRO A 25 -3.85 -2.19 -8.05
C PRO A 25 -4.76 -2.16 -9.29
N ARG A 26 -5.35 -1.00 -9.59
CA ARG A 26 -6.13 -0.82 -10.83
C ARG A 26 -5.22 -1.02 -12.05
N PRO A 27 -5.70 -1.70 -13.11
CA PRO A 27 -4.96 -1.80 -14.36
C PRO A 27 -4.65 -0.41 -14.93
N GLY A 28 -3.38 -0.16 -15.27
CA GLY A 28 -2.94 1.12 -15.82
C GLY A 28 -3.06 2.29 -14.85
N VAL A 29 -3.08 2.04 -13.53
CA VAL A 29 -3.03 3.12 -12.54
C VAL A 29 -1.71 3.88 -12.62
N THR A 30 -1.82 5.19 -12.52
CA THR A 30 -0.72 6.12 -12.68
C THR A 30 -0.89 7.29 -11.70
N ALA A 31 0.08 8.21 -11.66
CA ALA A 31 0.16 9.31 -10.70
C ALA A 31 -0.52 10.62 -11.16
N GLU A 32 -1.21 10.68 -12.31
CA GLU A 32 -1.76 11.94 -12.83
C GLU A 32 -2.86 12.52 -11.94
N ARG A 33 -3.52 11.66 -11.15
CA ARG A 33 -4.56 12.08 -10.20
C ARG A 33 -3.99 12.48 -8.84
N VAL A 34 -2.71 12.23 -8.57
CA VAL A 34 -2.06 12.67 -7.35
C VAL A 34 -2.00 14.20 -7.36
N LEU A 35 -2.37 14.81 -6.24
CA LEU A 35 -2.48 16.26 -6.11
C LEU A 35 -1.17 16.95 -6.58
N PRO A 36 -1.25 17.95 -7.48
CA PRO A 36 -0.06 18.60 -8.00
C PRO A 36 0.68 19.35 -6.89
N PRO A 37 2.01 19.53 -6.99
CA PRO A 37 2.81 20.17 -5.94
C PRO A 37 2.30 21.52 -5.46
N SER A 38 1.70 22.32 -6.34
CA SER A 38 1.13 23.64 -6.01
C SER A 38 -0.11 23.58 -5.10
N MET A 39 -0.73 22.41 -4.96
CA MET A 39 -1.92 22.20 -4.12
C MET A 39 -1.63 21.34 -2.88
N VAL A 40 -0.39 20.86 -2.71
CA VAL A 40 -0.01 20.08 -1.52
C VAL A 40 -0.04 20.99 -0.27
N PRO A 41 -0.70 20.58 0.83
CA PRO A 41 -0.72 21.35 2.08
C PRO A 41 0.69 21.58 2.64
N SER A 42 0.91 22.74 3.28
CA SER A 42 2.19 23.07 3.94
C SER A 42 2.43 22.37 5.28
N THR A 43 1.77 21.22 5.53
CA THR A 43 2.00 20.40 6.71
C THR A 43 3.40 19.77 6.63
N PRO A 44 4.16 19.67 7.74
CA PRO A 44 5.46 19.01 7.74
C PRO A 44 5.38 17.59 7.15
N GLY A 45 6.25 17.25 6.20
CA GLY A 45 6.31 15.92 5.57
C GLY A 45 5.33 15.71 4.41
N ALA A 46 4.40 16.64 4.15
CA ALA A 46 3.40 16.47 3.09
C ALA A 46 4.08 16.43 1.71
N THR A 47 4.96 17.39 1.40
CA THR A 47 5.66 17.44 0.11
C THR A 47 6.37 16.12 -0.23
N GLU A 48 7.06 15.55 0.76
CA GLU A 48 7.77 14.28 0.65
C GLU A 48 6.80 13.11 0.46
N ALA A 49 5.69 13.08 1.20
CA ALA A 49 4.70 12.03 1.09
C ALA A 49 3.99 12.02 -0.28
N TYR A 50 3.62 13.18 -0.83
CA TYR A 50 3.05 13.26 -2.18
C TYR A 50 4.10 12.91 -3.26
N ALA A 51 5.37 13.21 -3.03
CA ALA A 51 6.44 12.76 -3.92
C ALA A 51 6.56 11.22 -3.90
N ALA A 52 6.53 10.61 -2.72
CA ALA A 52 6.51 9.14 -2.57
C ALA A 52 5.29 8.49 -3.24
N ALA A 53 4.12 9.13 -3.13
CA ALA A 53 2.92 8.64 -3.81
C ALA A 53 3.05 8.66 -5.35
N ARG A 54 3.73 9.68 -5.89
CA ARG A 54 4.00 9.77 -7.34
C ARG A 54 5.01 8.74 -7.84
N THR A 55 5.96 8.31 -7.00
CA THR A 55 7.00 7.35 -7.42
C THR A 55 6.50 5.90 -7.44
N ALA A 56 5.46 5.58 -6.66
CA ALA A 56 4.94 4.21 -6.56
C ALA A 56 3.41 4.13 -6.62
N PRO A 57 2.72 4.75 -7.61
CA PRO A 57 1.26 4.83 -7.64
C PRO A 57 0.59 3.46 -7.67
N GLY A 58 1.14 2.49 -8.44
CA GLY A 58 0.62 1.13 -8.47
C GLY A 58 0.72 0.40 -7.14
N VAL A 59 1.79 0.63 -6.37
CA VAL A 59 1.95 0.04 -5.04
C VAL A 59 0.95 0.65 -4.08
N LEU A 60 0.87 1.99 -4.01
CA LEU A 60 -0.07 2.67 -3.12
C LEU A 60 -1.54 2.39 -3.48
N ASP A 61 -1.85 2.16 -4.76
CA ASP A 61 -3.21 1.80 -5.17
C ASP A 61 -3.59 0.38 -4.73
N GLY A 62 -2.59 -0.45 -4.45
CA GLY A 62 -2.72 -1.81 -3.93
C GLY A 62 -2.67 -1.91 -2.41
N LEU A 63 -2.71 -0.77 -1.70
CA LEU A 63 -2.64 -0.69 -0.24
C LEU A 63 -3.94 -0.16 0.36
N TYR A 64 -4.46 -0.85 1.36
CA TYR A 64 -5.39 -0.29 2.33
C TYR A 64 -4.65 0.73 3.20
N CYS A 65 -5.32 1.82 3.57
CA CYS A 65 -4.76 2.81 4.48
C CYS A 65 -5.29 2.60 5.90
N HIS A 66 -4.39 2.36 6.86
CA HIS A 66 -4.74 2.07 8.26
C HIS A 66 -5.23 3.29 9.04
N CYS A 67 -5.32 4.46 8.42
CA CYS A 67 -6.10 5.56 8.99
C CYS A 67 -7.63 5.32 8.89
N ASP A 68 -8.05 4.19 8.30
CA ASP A 68 -9.44 3.77 8.18
C ASP A 68 -10.33 4.73 7.40
N CYS A 69 -9.74 5.63 6.61
CA CYS A 69 -10.49 6.60 5.83
C CYS A 69 -11.39 5.97 4.77
N ALA A 70 -11.17 4.71 4.39
CA ALA A 70 -12.10 3.96 3.54
C ALA A 70 -13.49 3.84 4.17
N LYS A 71 -13.59 3.82 5.51
CA LYS A 71 -14.85 3.68 6.25
C LYS A 71 -15.62 5.00 6.38
N HIS A 72 -14.94 6.15 6.22
CA HIS A 72 -15.50 7.46 6.59
C HIS A 72 -15.41 8.53 5.48
N PHE A 73 -14.42 8.43 4.60
CA PHE A 73 -14.13 9.42 3.55
C PHE A 73 -14.29 8.86 2.13
N GLY A 74 -14.55 7.56 1.98
CA GLY A 74 -14.76 6.91 0.67
C GLY A 74 -13.47 6.68 -0.13
N HIS A 75 -12.29 6.79 0.48
CA HIS A 75 -11.03 6.43 -0.15
C HIS A 75 -10.94 4.91 -0.36
N ARG A 76 -10.53 4.49 -1.55
CA ARG A 76 -10.41 3.06 -1.90
C ARG A 76 -9.08 2.46 -1.43
N SER A 77 -8.02 3.22 -1.61
CA SER A 77 -6.63 2.80 -1.41
C SER A 77 -5.82 3.96 -0.83
N LEU A 78 -4.62 3.67 -0.34
CA LEU A 78 -3.68 4.69 0.10
C LEU A 78 -3.41 5.72 -0.99
N LEU A 79 -3.32 5.33 -2.27
CA LEU A 79 -3.16 6.27 -3.37
C LEU A 79 -4.29 7.32 -3.41
N THR A 80 -5.54 6.89 -3.19
CA THR A 80 -6.68 7.82 -3.26
C THR A 80 -6.68 8.87 -2.15
N CYS A 81 -5.95 8.66 -1.05
CA CYS A 81 -5.71 9.70 -0.05
C CYS A 81 -4.86 10.85 -0.62
N PHE A 82 -3.95 10.55 -1.55
CA PHE A 82 -3.07 11.53 -2.21
C PHE A 82 -3.68 12.10 -3.51
N GLU A 83 -4.86 11.64 -3.92
CA GLU A 83 -5.68 12.29 -4.96
C GLU A 83 -6.50 13.47 -4.39
N SER A 84 -6.52 13.65 -3.08
CA SER A 84 -7.09 14.81 -2.35
C SER A 84 -6.04 15.43 -1.43
N ASP A 85 -6.38 16.48 -0.68
CA ASP A 85 -5.46 17.07 0.31
C ASP A 85 -5.33 16.25 1.61
N HIS A 86 -6.17 15.22 1.80
CA HIS A 86 -6.23 14.38 2.99
C HIS A 86 -4.88 13.70 3.29
N GLY A 87 -4.21 13.19 2.24
CA GLY A 87 -2.90 12.55 2.38
C GLY A 87 -1.84 13.43 3.04
N GLY A 88 -1.98 14.77 2.97
CA GLY A 88 -1.07 15.73 3.60
C GLY A 88 -1.52 16.22 4.98
N ARG A 89 -2.60 15.67 5.52
CA ARG A 89 -3.18 16.05 6.83
C ARG A 89 -3.25 14.86 7.79
N CYS A 90 -2.73 13.71 7.40
CA CYS A 90 -2.77 12.48 8.19
C CYS A 90 -1.37 11.85 8.26
N ASP A 91 -0.82 11.77 9.47
CA ASP A 91 0.52 11.21 9.69
C ASP A 91 0.61 9.73 9.32
N ILE A 92 -0.49 8.99 9.44
CA ILE A 92 -0.56 7.58 9.00
C ILE A 92 -0.44 7.50 7.48
N CYS A 93 -1.25 8.27 6.72
CA CYS A 93 -1.17 8.31 5.26
C CYS A 93 0.26 8.66 4.80
N MET A 94 0.85 9.70 5.39
CA MET A 94 2.22 10.13 5.04
C MET A 94 3.25 9.05 5.35
N GLY A 95 3.19 8.46 6.54
CA GLY A 95 4.10 7.41 6.97
C GLY A 95 4.00 6.15 6.11
N GLU A 96 2.79 5.72 5.76
CA GLU A 96 2.56 4.58 4.89
C GLU A 96 3.10 4.82 3.47
N ALA A 97 2.86 6.00 2.89
CA ALA A 97 3.36 6.33 1.56
C ALA A 97 4.90 6.33 1.50
N LEU A 98 5.54 6.93 2.51
CA LEU A 98 7.00 6.95 2.62
C LEU A 98 7.57 5.53 2.75
N LEU A 99 7.02 4.70 3.64
CA LEU A 99 7.48 3.33 3.83
C LEU A 99 7.22 2.47 2.59
N ALA A 100 6.02 2.53 2.02
CA ALA A 100 5.64 1.75 0.85
C ALA A 100 6.51 2.09 -0.37
N SER A 101 6.71 3.38 -0.64
CA SER A 101 7.57 3.81 -1.75
C SER A 101 9.03 3.45 -1.50
N GLN A 102 9.52 3.51 -0.26
CA GLN A 102 10.87 3.10 0.09
C GLN A 102 11.09 1.60 -0.11
N LEU A 103 10.13 0.75 0.28
CA LEU A 103 10.23 -0.70 0.08
C LEU A 103 10.10 -1.07 -1.40
N ALA A 104 9.24 -0.35 -2.15
CA ALA A 104 9.11 -0.52 -3.58
C ALA A 104 10.42 -0.18 -4.32
N SER A 105 11.11 0.90 -3.94
CA SER A 105 12.39 1.26 -4.56
C SER A 105 13.52 0.28 -4.24
N GLN A 106 13.38 -0.51 -3.18
CA GLN A 106 14.28 -1.62 -2.83
C GLN A 106 13.93 -2.94 -3.55
N GLY A 107 12.91 -2.95 -4.41
CA GLY A 107 12.46 -4.14 -5.14
C GLY A 107 11.56 -5.07 -4.32
N GLY A 108 10.99 -4.60 -3.21
CA GLY A 108 10.02 -5.37 -2.42
C GLY A 108 8.79 -5.73 -3.23
N SER A 109 8.28 -6.97 -3.05
CA SER A 109 7.03 -7.38 -3.69
C SER A 109 5.82 -6.67 -3.06
N LEU A 110 4.72 -6.53 -3.81
CA LEU A 110 3.49 -5.94 -3.27
C LEU A 110 3.01 -6.66 -2.00
N GLU A 111 3.13 -7.98 -1.96
CA GLU A 111 2.73 -8.76 -0.78
C GLU A 111 3.65 -8.51 0.42
N ASP A 112 4.96 -8.34 0.21
CA ASP A 112 5.89 -7.98 1.29
C ASP A 112 5.61 -6.57 1.83
N ILE A 113 5.28 -5.64 0.94
CA ILE A 113 4.94 -4.26 1.29
C ILE A 113 3.63 -4.23 2.07
N ARG A 114 2.58 -4.92 1.61
CA ARG A 114 1.30 -5.06 2.34
C ARG A 114 1.55 -5.56 3.78
N ARG A 115 2.32 -6.65 3.94
CA ARG A 115 2.65 -7.17 5.27
C ARG A 115 3.47 -6.18 6.11
N ALA A 116 4.37 -5.41 5.51
CA ALA A 116 5.16 -4.42 6.24
C ALA A 116 4.31 -3.26 6.73
N ILE A 117 3.38 -2.78 5.90
CA ILE A 117 2.40 -1.75 6.24
C ILE A 117 1.50 -2.25 7.38
N ASP A 118 0.91 -3.45 7.24
CA ASP A 118 0.05 -4.04 8.26
C ASP A 118 0.76 -4.21 9.60
N ARG A 119 2.02 -4.67 9.59
CA ARG A 119 2.80 -4.80 10.83
C ARG A 119 3.11 -3.45 11.49
N ARG A 120 3.24 -2.37 10.71
CA ARG A 120 3.70 -1.08 11.22
C ARG A 120 2.57 -0.15 11.64
N PHE A 121 1.45 -0.23 10.93
CA PHE A 121 0.32 0.69 11.04
C PHE A 121 -1.00 0.00 11.37
N GLY A 122 -1.10 -1.32 11.17
CA GLY A 122 -2.28 -2.08 11.56
C GLY A 122 -2.45 -2.15 13.08
N THR A 123 -3.69 -1.99 13.51
CA THR A 123 -4.14 -2.08 14.90
C THR A 123 -4.87 -3.39 15.19
#